data_AF-A0A7Y5X3Q0-F1
#
_entry.id   AF-A0A7Y5X3Q0-F1
#
_cell.length_a   1.000
_cell.length_b   1.000
_cell.length_c   1.000
_cell.angle_alpha   90.00
_cell.angle_beta   90.00
_cell.angle_gamma   90.00
#
_symmetry.space_group_name_H-M   'P 1'
#
loop_
_entity.id
_entity.type
_entity.pdbx_description
1 polymer ?
#
loop_
_entity_poly.entity_id
_entity_poly.type
_entity_poly.pdbx_seq_one_letter_code
_entity_poly.pdbx_strand_id
1 'polypeptide(L)'
;MRSLIDRLAAARIGQTTNFYRDGAGAALRRARLADYLDARRDAPILLVGEAPGYRGARISGLPFTSERQLTGTGPAEATATIVHRVLAELGLAEQVLLWNVVPTHPGTPTSNRPPTRVEVAAGRMFADELARGRRVVAVGRVAHSAFGGAYVRHPARGGAAQFARGLRALLER
;
A
#
# COMPACT_ATOMS: atom_id res chain seq x y z
N MET A 1 1.40 0.20 17.27
CA MET A 1 0.74 -0.45 16.12
C MET A 1 -0.76 -0.54 16.27
N ARG A 2 -1.29 -1.15 17.36
CA ARG A 2 -2.74 -1.22 17.62
C ARG A 2 -3.43 0.16 17.55
N SER A 3 -2.81 1.19 18.15
CA SER A 3 -3.28 2.58 18.09
C SER A 3 -3.32 3.21 16.68
N LEU A 4 -2.50 2.73 15.73
CA LEU A 4 -2.56 3.20 14.32
C LEU A 4 -3.76 2.60 13.61
N ILE A 5 -3.98 1.29 13.80
CA ILE A 5 -5.08 0.56 13.16
C ILE A 5 -6.43 1.04 13.70
N ASP A 6 -6.54 1.28 15.00
CA ASP A 6 -7.78 1.79 15.60
C ASP A 6 -8.12 3.20 15.06
N ARG A 7 -7.13 4.09 14.95
CA ARG A 7 -7.30 5.39 14.29
C ARG A 7 -7.67 5.26 12.83
N LEU A 8 -7.04 4.33 12.10
CA LEU A 8 -7.35 4.08 10.69
C LEU A 8 -8.78 3.56 10.52
N ALA A 9 -9.23 2.66 11.39
CA ALA A 9 -10.60 2.15 11.39
C ALA A 9 -11.62 3.24 11.77
N ALA A 10 -11.28 4.17 12.66
CA ALA A 10 -12.15 5.29 12.98
C ALA A 10 -12.16 6.38 11.89
N ALA A 11 -11.12 6.46 11.05
CA ALA A 11 -10.90 7.58 10.14
C ALA A 11 -11.99 7.73 9.06
N ARG A 12 -12.27 8.99 8.73
CA ARG A 12 -13.01 9.39 7.53
C ARG A 12 -12.04 10.10 6.59
N ILE A 13 -11.73 9.47 5.47
CA ILE A 13 -10.81 10.01 4.46
C ILE A 13 -11.64 10.33 3.21
N GLY A 14 -12.12 11.58 3.13
CA GLY A 14 -12.99 12.04 2.06
C GLY A 14 -14.17 11.11 1.80
N GLN A 15 -14.38 10.75 0.54
CA GLN A 15 -15.46 9.86 0.08
C GLN A 15 -14.95 8.44 -0.20
N THR A 16 -13.84 8.04 0.43
CA THR A 16 -13.29 6.69 0.28
C THR A 16 -14.08 5.67 1.10
N THR A 17 -14.10 4.42 0.62
CA THR A 17 -14.61 3.29 1.41
C THR A 17 -13.55 2.87 2.44
N ASN A 18 -13.86 3.03 3.72
CA ASN A 18 -13.00 2.53 4.80
C ASN A 18 -13.33 1.07 5.12
N PHE A 19 -12.71 0.17 4.36
CA PHE A 19 -12.88 -1.28 4.52
C PHE A 19 -12.23 -1.86 5.80
N TYR A 20 -11.50 -1.04 6.57
CA TYR A 20 -11.07 -1.40 7.93
C TYR A 20 -12.12 -1.07 8.99
N ARG A 21 -13.09 -0.22 8.68
CA ARG A 21 -14.26 0.06 9.54
C ARG A 21 -15.45 -0.81 9.19
N ASP A 22 -15.78 -0.81 7.89
CA ASP A 22 -17.10 -1.23 7.41
C ASP A 22 -17.04 -2.61 6.72
N GLY A 23 -18.16 -3.35 6.83
CA GLY A 23 -18.38 -4.65 6.18
C GLY A 23 -17.85 -5.87 6.97
N ALA A 24 -18.37 -7.06 6.63
CA ALA A 24 -18.10 -8.30 7.38
C ALA A 24 -16.61 -8.67 7.49
N GLY A 25 -15.80 -8.30 6.50
CA GLY A 25 -14.35 -8.55 6.49
C GLY A 25 -13.50 -7.55 7.29
N ALA A 26 -14.09 -6.52 7.90
CA ALA A 26 -13.32 -5.45 8.54
C ALA A 26 -12.42 -5.95 9.68
N ALA A 27 -12.94 -6.82 10.56
CA ALA A 27 -12.17 -7.39 11.66
C ALA A 27 -10.98 -8.22 11.17
N LEU A 28 -11.20 -9.07 10.16
CA LEU A 28 -10.15 -9.88 9.53
C LEU A 28 -9.07 -9.00 8.91
N ARG A 29 -9.45 -7.95 8.17
CA ARG A 29 -8.50 -7.02 7.55
C ARG A 29 -7.66 -6.27 8.59
N ARG A 30 -8.25 -5.86 9.71
CA ARG A 30 -7.51 -5.24 10.83
C ARG A 30 -6.53 -6.22 11.47
N ALA A 31 -6.93 -7.48 11.68
CA ALA A 31 -6.05 -8.52 12.21
C ALA A 31 -4.86 -8.76 11.27
N ARG A 32 -5.12 -9.01 9.98
CA ARG A 32 -4.07 -9.17 8.96
C ARG A 32 -3.12 -7.97 8.93
N LEU A 33 -3.66 -6.75 8.96
CA LEU A 33 -2.84 -5.54 8.95
C LEU A 33 -1.99 -5.42 10.22
N ALA A 34 -2.51 -5.82 11.38
CA ALA A 34 -1.75 -5.84 12.63
C ALA A 34 -0.56 -6.80 12.55
N ASP A 35 -0.81 -8.03 12.11
CA ASP A 35 0.23 -9.06 11.97
C ASP A 35 1.28 -8.63 10.95
N TYR A 36 0.86 -8.05 9.82
CA TYR A 36 1.77 -7.55 8.79
C TYR A 36 2.65 -6.39 9.29
N LEU A 37 2.05 -5.41 9.97
CA LEU A 37 2.78 -4.27 10.49
C LEU A 37 3.76 -4.68 11.61
N ASP A 38 3.41 -5.69 12.40
CA ASP A 38 4.30 -6.25 13.42
C ASP A 38 5.48 -7.01 12.79
N ALA A 39 5.20 -7.88 11.82
CA ALA A 39 6.22 -8.63 11.09
C ALA A 39 7.20 -7.72 10.33
N ARG A 40 6.75 -6.53 9.89
CA ARG A 40 7.57 -5.53 9.17
C ARG A 40 7.96 -4.32 10.02
N ARG A 41 7.92 -4.47 11.34
CA ARG A 41 8.25 -3.39 12.27
C ARG A 41 9.66 -2.84 12.08
N ASP A 42 10.63 -3.69 11.79
CA ASP A 42 12.04 -3.26 11.66
C ASP A 42 12.47 -3.09 10.20
N ALA A 43 11.53 -3.19 9.24
CA ALA A 43 11.82 -2.97 7.84
C ALA A 43 12.35 -1.53 7.62
N PRO A 44 13.59 -1.36 7.10
CA PRO A 44 14.22 -0.05 6.97
C PRO A 44 13.63 0.80 5.84
N ILE A 45 12.87 0.19 4.93
CA ILE A 45 12.33 0.84 3.73
C ILE A 45 10.81 0.89 3.83
N LEU A 46 10.23 2.06 3.51
CA LEU A 46 8.81 2.23 3.31
C LEU A 46 8.54 2.48 1.83
N LEU A 47 7.88 1.53 1.16
CA LEU A 47 7.44 1.68 -0.22
C LEU A 47 5.96 2.11 -0.24
N VAL A 48 5.70 3.33 -0.74
CA VAL A 48 4.38 3.96 -0.63
C VAL A 48 3.71 4.11 -1.99
N GLY A 49 2.53 3.50 -2.15
CA GLY A 49 1.66 3.62 -3.31
C GLY A 49 0.59 4.70 -3.18
N GLU A 50 -0.25 4.84 -4.20
CA GLU A 50 -1.34 5.82 -4.22
C GLU A 50 -2.48 5.44 -3.26
N ALA A 51 -3.19 4.35 -3.58
CA ALA A 51 -4.35 3.89 -2.83
C ALA A 51 -4.67 2.40 -3.15
N PRO A 52 -5.37 1.69 -2.25
CA PRO A 52 -5.94 0.36 -2.51
C PRO A 52 -6.78 0.30 -3.79
N GLY A 53 -6.53 -0.70 -4.65
CA GLY A 53 -7.42 -1.04 -5.75
C GLY A 53 -8.61 -1.91 -5.33
N TYR A 54 -9.69 -1.90 -6.12
CA TYR A 54 -10.94 -2.60 -5.82
C TYR A 54 -10.80 -4.14 -5.72
N ARG A 55 -9.76 -4.71 -6.35
CA ARG A 55 -9.41 -6.15 -6.35
C ARG A 55 -8.22 -6.51 -5.46
N GLY A 56 -7.46 -5.52 -4.99
CA GLY A 56 -6.25 -5.72 -4.19
C GLY A 56 -6.51 -5.49 -2.70
N ALA A 57 -5.80 -4.51 -2.15
CA ALA A 57 -5.78 -4.19 -0.72
C ALA A 57 -7.16 -3.91 -0.10
N ARG A 58 -8.14 -3.45 -0.90
CA ARG A 58 -9.54 -3.29 -0.43
C ARG A 58 -10.13 -4.61 0.07
N ILE A 59 -9.80 -5.71 -0.59
CA ILE A 59 -10.30 -7.05 -0.27
C ILE A 59 -9.41 -7.69 0.79
N SER A 60 -8.09 -7.70 0.57
CA SER A 60 -7.13 -8.41 1.42
C SER A 60 -6.87 -7.74 2.77
N GLY A 61 -7.00 -6.42 2.83
CA GLY A 61 -6.59 -5.60 3.97
C GLY A 61 -5.10 -5.24 4.00
N LEU A 62 -4.30 -5.66 3.01
CA LEU A 62 -2.85 -5.46 3.01
C LEU A 62 -2.40 -4.63 1.80
N PRO A 63 -1.59 -3.57 1.99
CA PRO A 63 -1.07 -2.76 0.88
C PRO A 63 -0.34 -3.60 -0.16
N PHE A 64 -0.56 -3.28 -1.44
CA PHE A 64 0.03 -4.01 -2.58
C PHE A 64 -0.14 -5.53 -2.54
N THR A 65 -1.20 -6.04 -1.92
CA THR A 65 -1.41 -7.48 -1.75
C THR A 65 -2.85 -7.84 -2.13
N SER A 66 -3.02 -8.86 -2.96
CA SER A 66 -4.34 -9.38 -3.37
C SER A 66 -4.79 -10.51 -2.47
N GLU A 67 -6.10 -10.77 -2.37
CA GLU A 67 -6.63 -11.91 -1.60
C GLU A 67 -6.01 -13.24 -2.07
N ARG A 68 -5.83 -13.41 -3.40
CA ARG A 68 -5.20 -14.60 -3.98
C ARG A 68 -3.79 -14.86 -3.47
N GLN A 69 -3.03 -13.83 -3.14
CA GLN A 69 -1.67 -14.00 -2.60
C GLN A 69 -1.69 -14.52 -1.16
N LEU A 70 -2.79 -14.30 -0.43
CA LEU A 70 -2.95 -14.74 0.96
C LEU A 70 -3.59 -16.13 1.07
N THR A 71 -4.54 -16.44 0.18
CA THR A 71 -5.40 -17.63 0.34
C THR A 71 -5.31 -18.61 -0.84
N GLY A 72 -4.59 -18.27 -1.91
CA GLY A 72 -4.61 -19.00 -3.17
C GLY A 72 -5.89 -18.79 -4.01
N THR A 73 -6.91 -18.15 -3.46
CA THR A 73 -8.24 -17.98 -4.10
C THR A 73 -8.71 -16.52 -4.09
N GLY A 74 -9.78 -16.23 -4.84
CA GLY A 74 -10.32 -14.86 -4.92
C GLY A 74 -9.61 -13.94 -5.93
N PRO A 75 -9.84 -12.62 -5.84
CA PRO A 75 -9.33 -11.68 -6.84
C PRO A 75 -7.81 -11.54 -6.79
N ALA A 76 -7.23 -11.32 -7.96
CA ALA A 76 -5.83 -10.95 -8.14
C ALA A 76 -5.74 -9.56 -8.77
N GLU A 77 -4.76 -8.77 -8.32
CA GLU A 77 -4.42 -7.46 -8.86
C GLU A 77 -3.01 -7.50 -9.45
N ALA A 78 -2.87 -7.15 -10.73
CA ALA A 78 -1.60 -7.23 -11.44
C ALA A 78 -0.48 -6.41 -10.78
N THR A 79 -0.80 -5.23 -10.26
CA THR A 79 0.15 -4.37 -9.54
C THR A 79 0.71 -5.08 -8.31
N ALA A 80 -0.15 -5.67 -7.49
CA ALA A 80 0.26 -6.43 -6.31
C ALA A 80 1.17 -7.61 -6.69
N THR A 81 0.80 -8.39 -7.72
CA THR A 81 1.64 -9.48 -8.23
C THR A 81 3.02 -9.00 -8.66
N ILE A 82 3.09 -7.90 -9.41
CA ILE A 82 4.37 -7.36 -9.90
C ILE A 82 5.23 -6.86 -8.74
N VAL A 83 4.66 -6.12 -7.79
CA VAL A 83 5.41 -5.59 -6.63
C VAL A 83 6.04 -6.72 -5.83
N HIS A 84 5.25 -7.73 -5.45
CA HIS A 84 5.76 -8.86 -4.67
C HIS A 84 6.81 -9.67 -5.44
N ARG A 85 6.58 -9.95 -6.73
CA ARG A 85 7.57 -10.65 -7.57
C ARG A 85 8.90 -9.90 -7.61
N VAL A 86 8.88 -8.60 -7.88
CA VAL A 86 10.10 -7.78 -7.96
C VAL A 86 10.80 -7.70 -6.61
N LEU A 87 10.07 -7.54 -5.51
CA LEU A 87 10.69 -7.54 -4.18
C LEU A 87 11.36 -8.89 -3.84
N ALA A 88 10.76 -10.01 -4.25
CA ALA A 88 11.35 -11.32 -4.09
C ALA A 88 12.62 -11.50 -4.97
N GLU A 89 12.55 -11.11 -6.25
CA GLU A 89 13.68 -11.17 -7.19
C GLU A 89 14.88 -10.33 -6.74
N LEU A 90 14.65 -9.24 -5.99
CA LEU A 90 15.71 -8.37 -5.44
C LEU A 90 16.14 -8.76 -4.01
N GLY A 91 15.56 -9.81 -3.40
CA GLY A 91 15.85 -10.16 -2.00
C GLY A 91 15.42 -9.09 -0.98
N LEU A 92 14.48 -8.22 -1.35
CA LEU A 92 14.01 -7.09 -0.55
C LEU A 92 12.68 -7.38 0.19
N ALA A 93 12.11 -8.57 0.01
CA ALA A 93 10.78 -8.90 0.51
C ALA A 93 10.59 -8.54 1.99
N GLU A 94 11.53 -8.93 2.87
CA GLU A 94 11.46 -8.65 4.32
C GLU A 94 11.99 -7.27 4.74
N GLN A 95 12.71 -6.59 3.85
CA GLN A 95 13.32 -5.27 4.15
C GLN A 95 12.37 -4.10 3.85
N VAL A 96 11.21 -4.38 3.25
CA VAL A 96 10.26 -3.37 2.79
C VAL A 96 8.94 -3.48 3.55
N LEU A 97 8.49 -2.36 4.11
CA LEU A 97 7.11 -2.15 4.51
C LEU A 97 6.35 -1.53 3.33
N LEU A 98 5.27 -2.17 2.90
CA LEU A 98 4.37 -1.70 1.85
C LEU A 98 3.26 -0.86 2.47
N TRP A 99 2.96 0.30 1.88
CA TRP A 99 1.88 1.17 2.34
C TRP A 99 1.24 1.97 1.20
N ASN A 100 0.15 2.68 1.47
CA ASN A 100 -0.49 3.62 0.52
C ASN A 100 -0.67 5.00 1.16
N VAL A 101 -0.50 6.07 0.39
CA VAL A 101 -0.77 7.44 0.85
C VAL A 101 -2.21 7.58 1.30
N VAL A 102 -3.16 7.07 0.51
CA VAL A 102 -4.57 6.96 0.92
C VAL A 102 -4.83 5.51 1.30
N PRO A 103 -4.88 5.17 2.60
CA PRO A 103 -4.97 3.77 3.06
C PRO A 103 -6.36 3.14 2.87
N THR A 104 -7.36 3.92 2.47
CA THR A 104 -8.74 3.50 2.19
C THR A 104 -9.03 3.55 0.69
N HIS A 105 -10.12 2.96 0.22
CA HIS A 105 -10.35 2.78 -1.21
C HIS A 105 -11.11 3.96 -1.87
N PRO A 106 -10.48 4.74 -2.76
CA PRO A 106 -11.17 5.71 -3.61
C PRO A 106 -11.76 4.97 -4.82
N GLY A 107 -13.07 4.72 -4.82
CA GLY A 107 -13.72 4.04 -5.93
C GLY A 107 -15.05 3.41 -5.53
N THR A 108 -15.48 2.45 -6.34
CA THR A 108 -16.68 1.64 -6.14
C THR A 108 -16.28 0.18 -5.90
N PRO A 109 -17.22 -0.72 -5.56
CA PRO A 109 -16.91 -2.14 -5.45
C PRO A 109 -16.27 -2.78 -6.70
N THR A 110 -16.41 -2.17 -7.88
CA THR A 110 -15.99 -2.70 -9.17
C THR A 110 -15.04 -1.79 -9.95
N SER A 111 -14.68 -0.62 -9.44
CA SER A 111 -13.84 0.35 -10.16
C SER A 111 -12.98 1.21 -9.22
N ASN A 112 -11.83 1.64 -9.73
CA ASN A 112 -10.95 2.60 -9.05
C ASN A 112 -11.25 4.03 -9.52
N ARG A 113 -11.06 5.02 -8.66
CA ARG A 113 -10.85 6.42 -9.06
C ARG A 113 -9.58 6.96 -8.44
N PRO A 114 -8.95 7.99 -9.03
CA PRO A 114 -7.87 8.70 -8.35
C PRO A 114 -8.35 9.32 -7.02
N PRO A 115 -7.53 9.34 -5.96
CA PRO A 115 -7.85 10.07 -4.75
C PRO A 115 -7.79 11.58 -5.01
N THR A 116 -8.63 12.32 -4.30
CA THR A 116 -8.59 13.78 -4.31
C THR A 116 -7.43 14.31 -3.47
N ARG A 117 -7.08 15.60 -3.61
CA ARG A 117 -6.06 16.24 -2.78
C ARG A 117 -6.39 16.20 -1.28
N VAL A 118 -7.68 16.35 -0.94
CA VAL A 118 -8.17 16.28 0.45
C VAL A 118 -7.98 14.86 1.00
N GLU A 119 -8.26 13.83 0.19
CA GLU A 119 -8.06 12.43 0.59
C GLU A 119 -6.58 12.09 0.77
N VAL A 120 -5.73 12.58 -0.13
CA VAL A 120 -4.27 12.47 -0.01
C VAL A 120 -3.80 13.11 1.30
N ALA A 121 -4.21 14.34 1.60
CA ALA A 121 -3.83 15.02 2.83
C ALA A 121 -4.30 14.26 4.09
N ALA A 122 -5.56 13.81 4.11
CA ALA A 122 -6.13 13.08 5.24
C ALA A 122 -5.51 11.69 5.43
N GLY A 123 -5.16 10.98 4.34
CA GLY A 123 -4.54 9.67 4.40
C GLY A 123 -3.05 9.72 4.76
N ARG A 124 -2.34 10.75 4.29
CA ARG A 124 -0.87 10.87 4.43
C ARG A 124 -0.42 10.78 5.88
N MET A 125 -1.19 11.29 6.84
CA MET A 125 -0.82 11.25 8.26
C MET A 125 -0.49 9.84 8.78
N PHE A 126 -1.12 8.79 8.25
CA PHE A 126 -0.82 7.41 8.61
C PHE A 126 0.50 6.93 8.02
N ALA A 127 0.77 7.33 6.77
CA ALA A 127 2.01 7.02 6.09
C ALA A 127 3.20 7.78 6.71
N ASP A 128 3.02 9.03 7.16
CA ASP A 128 4.06 9.81 7.84
C ASP A 128 4.49 9.15 9.17
N GLU A 129 3.57 8.54 9.91
CA GLU A 129 3.90 7.79 11.13
C GLU A 129 4.76 6.56 10.83
N LEU A 130 4.43 5.83 9.77
CA LEU A 130 5.21 4.67 9.31
C LEU A 130 6.53 5.08 8.66
N ALA A 131 6.65 6.30 8.14
CA ALA A 131 7.87 6.80 7.51
C ALA A 131 8.98 7.12 8.53
N ARG A 132 8.65 7.32 9.82
CA ARG A 132 9.65 7.66 10.85
C ARG A 132 10.72 6.58 10.95
N GLY A 133 11.98 6.99 10.80
CA GLY A 133 13.14 6.09 10.84
C GLY A 133 13.31 5.20 9.62
N ARG A 134 12.51 5.38 8.55
CA ARG A 134 12.59 4.57 7.33
C ARG A 134 12.98 5.41 6.13
N ARG A 135 13.65 4.78 5.18
CA ARG A 135 13.85 5.33 3.84
C ARG A 135 12.56 5.19 3.04
N VAL A 136 11.95 6.31 2.66
CA VAL A 136 10.71 6.32 1.88
C VAL A 136 11.02 6.26 0.38
N VAL A 137 10.33 5.37 -0.33
CA VAL A 137 10.33 5.29 -1.80
C VAL A 137 8.89 5.39 -2.29
N ALA A 138 8.59 6.40 -3.10
CA ALA A 138 7.27 6.59 -3.69
C ALA A 138 7.07 5.74 -4.95
N VAL A 139 5.90 5.11 -5.07
CA VAL A 139 5.48 4.34 -6.26
C VAL A 139 4.38 5.09 -6.99
N GLY A 140 4.70 5.61 -8.18
CA GLY A 140 3.76 6.42 -8.96
C GLY A 140 3.71 7.90 -8.56
N ARG A 141 3.21 8.73 -9.49
CA ARG A 141 3.30 10.20 -9.40
C ARG A 141 2.52 10.79 -8.23
N VAL A 142 1.41 10.18 -7.83
CA VAL A 142 0.61 10.67 -6.69
C VAL A 142 1.37 10.48 -5.38
N ALA A 143 1.95 9.30 -5.13
CA ALA A 143 2.78 9.08 -3.96
C ALA A 143 4.00 10.00 -3.94
N HIS A 144 4.64 10.21 -5.10
CA HIS A 144 5.78 11.12 -5.19
C HIS A 144 5.39 12.58 -4.95
N SER A 145 4.25 13.03 -5.44
CA SER A 145 3.77 14.38 -5.18
C SER A 145 3.43 14.59 -3.69
N ALA A 146 3.03 13.52 -2.99
CA ALA A 146 2.74 13.58 -1.56
C ALA A 146 4.01 13.56 -0.70
N PHE A 147 5.01 12.73 -1.04
CA PHE A 147 6.19 12.50 -0.19
C PHE A 147 7.48 13.20 -0.66
N GLY A 148 7.57 13.58 -1.94
CA GLY A 148 8.83 13.97 -2.57
C GLY A 148 9.87 12.84 -2.57
N GLY A 149 11.13 13.20 -2.75
CA GLY A 149 12.27 12.28 -2.55
C GLY A 149 12.39 11.17 -3.60
N ALA A 150 12.80 9.98 -3.15
CA ALA A 150 13.05 8.84 -4.02
C ALA A 150 11.75 8.30 -4.63
N TYR A 151 11.78 7.98 -5.92
CA TYR A 151 10.60 7.63 -6.70
C TYR A 151 10.88 6.52 -7.72
N VAL A 152 9.90 5.63 -7.90
CA VAL A 152 9.86 4.63 -8.97
C VAL A 152 8.56 4.69 -9.75
N ARG A 153 8.63 4.41 -11.06
CA ARG A 153 7.44 4.33 -11.92
C ARG A 153 6.49 3.26 -11.39
N HIS A 154 5.20 3.58 -11.32
CA HIS A 154 4.16 2.62 -10.94
C HIS A 154 4.13 1.42 -11.92
N PRO A 155 4.01 0.16 -11.45
CA PRO A 155 4.14 -1.03 -12.30
C PRO A 155 2.99 -1.26 -13.29
N ALA A 156 1.82 -0.64 -13.06
CA ALA A 156 0.68 -0.72 -13.98
C ALA A 156 0.96 -0.11 -15.37
N ARG A 157 0.12 -0.43 -16.36
CA ARG A 157 0.16 0.12 -17.74
C ARG A 157 1.56 -0.01 -18.38
N GLY A 158 2.10 -1.24 -18.38
CA GLY A 158 3.43 -1.55 -18.90
C GLY A 158 4.58 -0.99 -18.07
N GLY A 159 4.36 -0.72 -16.78
CA GLY A 159 5.32 -0.14 -15.83
C GLY A 159 6.30 -1.09 -15.19
N ALA A 160 6.08 -2.40 -15.31
CA ALA A 160 6.81 -3.41 -14.55
C ALA A 160 8.34 -3.32 -14.71
N ALA A 161 8.84 -3.16 -15.94
CA ALA A 161 10.26 -3.13 -16.21
C ALA A 161 10.95 -1.86 -15.64
N GLN A 162 10.30 -0.70 -15.74
CA GLN A 162 10.84 0.54 -15.16
C GLN A 162 10.74 0.54 -13.63
N PHE A 163 9.69 -0.05 -13.07
CA PHE A 163 9.54 -0.25 -11.63
C PHE A 163 10.71 -1.08 -11.08
N ALA A 164 10.98 -2.24 -11.67
CA ALA A 164 12.06 -3.14 -11.26
C ALA A 164 13.44 -2.46 -11.37
N ARG A 165 13.74 -1.83 -12.51
CA ARG A 165 15.01 -1.10 -12.68
C ARG A 165 15.16 0.05 -11.68
N GLY A 166 14.09 0.79 -11.43
CA GLY A 166 14.10 1.91 -10.49
C GLY A 166 14.34 1.45 -9.05
N LEU A 167 13.69 0.37 -8.62
CA LEU A 167 13.92 -0.18 -7.28
C LEU A 167 15.34 -0.69 -7.12
N ARG A 168 15.85 -1.46 -8.09
CA ARG A 168 17.25 -1.92 -8.11
C ARG A 168 18.21 -0.75 -7.94
N ALA A 169 18.10 0.28 -8.79
CA ALA A 169 19.00 1.44 -8.75
C ALA A 169 18.94 2.22 -7.43
N LEU A 170 17.80 2.21 -6.74
CA LEU A 170 17.64 2.93 -5.47
C LEU A 170 18.09 2.10 -4.27
N LEU A 171 17.82 0.80 -4.25
CA LEU A 171 17.86 -0.02 -3.03
C LEU A 171 18.95 -1.08 -3.02
N GLU A 172 19.49 -1.48 -4.18
CA GLU A 172 20.72 -2.27 -4.25
C GLU A 172 21.91 -1.30 -4.30
N ARG A 173 22.57 -1.06 -3.16
CA ARG A 173 23.90 -0.46 -3.06
C ARG A 173 24.80 -1.34 -2.21
#